data_AF-A0A822F4V6-F1
#
_entry.id   AF-A0A822F4V6-F1
#
_cell.length_a   1.000
_cell.length_b   1.000
_cell.length_c   1.000
_cell.angle_alpha   90.00
_cell.angle_beta   90.00
_cell.angle_gamma   90.00
#
_symmetry.space_group_name_H-M   'P 1'
#
loop_
_entity.id
_entity.type
_entity.pdbx_description
1 polymer ?
#
loop_
_entity_poly.entity_id
_entity_poly.type
_entity_poly.pdbx_seq_one_letter_code
_entity_poly.pdbx_strand_id
1 'polypeptide(L)'
;LPTSNLLQSNQSILSIDDWNLLSNLTRCYDEYNEFSIIQHFLCEQNNLPPKMRYKLSRINELFLSFINRSQYFYENNTHFISLCSHDRYILLHNTMKYVGSLSACFITRHTGLLDNLAFYKSIEIIYGSNTLNNSYRIINQLNFDSTFFKLILALLMFSTFDYTYYKNNASLNLLDMKSILRIQNIYAELAWRYLICKYNYGQAVINFSNLIRCLFSFFCLNIFSKHRI
;
A
#
# COMPACT_ATOMS: atom_id res chain seq x y z
N LEU A 1 7.10 -11.85 28.63
CA LEU A 1 7.46 -13.28 28.53
C LEU A 1 6.35 -14.07 29.22
N PRO A 2 5.68 -14.97 28.50
CA PRO A 2 6.18 -16.33 28.41
C PRO A 2 6.37 -16.80 26.97
N THR A 3 7.60 -17.22 26.70
CA THR A 3 8.00 -18.15 25.63
C THR A 3 7.56 -19.56 26.04
N SER A 4 6.52 -20.09 25.42
CA SER A 4 6.28 -21.53 25.43
C SER A 4 5.36 -21.93 24.28
N ASN A 5 5.94 -22.69 23.34
CA ASN A 5 5.28 -23.64 22.43
C ASN A 5 4.48 -23.12 21.24
N LEU A 6 5.07 -22.25 20.41
CA LEU A 6 4.59 -21.98 19.04
C LEU A 6 5.13 -22.96 17.97
N LEU A 7 5.91 -23.98 18.37
CA LEU A 7 6.67 -24.84 17.43
C LEU A 7 6.18 -26.29 17.32
N GLN A 8 5.11 -26.72 18.00
CA GLN A 8 4.83 -28.17 18.14
C GLN A 8 3.41 -28.67 17.88
N SER A 9 2.55 -27.92 17.21
CA SER A 9 1.31 -28.53 16.68
C SER A 9 0.81 -27.82 15.43
N ASN A 10 0.75 -28.58 14.34
CA ASN A 10 0.52 -28.22 12.94
C ASN A 10 1.80 -27.81 12.21
N GLN A 11 2.15 -28.57 11.17
CA GLN A 11 3.07 -28.14 10.12
C GLN A 11 2.74 -26.67 9.80
N SER A 12 3.63 -25.76 10.16
CA SER A 12 3.35 -24.33 10.08
C SER A 12 3.08 -24.00 8.62
N ILE A 13 1.87 -23.50 8.33
CA ILE A 13 1.41 -23.13 6.98
C ILE A 13 2.42 -22.17 6.31
N LEU A 14 3.17 -21.43 7.12
CA LEU A 14 4.32 -20.64 6.73
C LEU A 14 5.62 -21.40 7.04
N SER A 15 6.48 -21.52 6.04
CA SER A 15 7.85 -22.02 6.19
C SER A 15 8.77 -21.00 6.88
N ILE A 16 9.98 -21.42 7.27
CA ILE A 16 11.01 -20.50 7.82
C ILE A 16 11.34 -19.40 6.80
N ASP A 17 11.43 -19.75 5.52
CA ASP A 17 11.70 -18.80 4.45
C ASP A 17 10.56 -17.79 4.27
N ASP A 18 9.31 -18.24 4.43
CA ASP A 18 8.13 -17.36 4.42
C ASP A 18 8.18 -16.34 5.57
N TRP A 19 8.56 -16.79 6.77
CA TRP A 19 8.74 -15.90 7.92
C TRP A 19 9.89 -14.92 7.74
N ASN A 20 11.01 -15.37 7.18
CA ASN A 20 12.15 -14.51 6.88
C ASN A 20 11.77 -13.46 5.84
N LEU A 21 11.07 -13.85 4.78
CA LEU A 21 10.58 -12.92 3.75
C LEU A 21 9.60 -11.90 4.34
N LEU A 22 8.66 -12.35 5.18
CA LEU A 22 7.71 -11.47 5.85
C LEU A 22 8.39 -10.49 6.81
N SER A 23 9.39 -10.96 7.57
CA SER A 23 10.17 -10.13 8.48
C SER A 23 10.99 -9.09 7.73
N ASN A 24 11.63 -9.48 6.62
CA ASN A 24 12.37 -8.56 5.77
C ASN A 24 11.45 -7.49 5.17
N LEU A 25 10.30 -7.90 4.62
CA LEU A 25 9.30 -6.97 4.08
C LEU A 25 8.78 -6.01 5.15
N THR A 26 8.50 -6.55 6.34
CA THR A 26 8.04 -5.79 7.49
C THR A 26 9.07 -4.74 7.90
N ARG A 27 10.35 -5.11 7.94
CA ARG A 27 11.47 -4.21 8.22
C ARG A 27 11.60 -3.11 7.16
N CYS A 28 11.52 -3.44 5.87
CA CYS A 28 11.58 -2.44 4.79
C CYS A 28 10.53 -1.34 4.94
N TYR A 29 9.38 -1.67 5.54
CA TYR A 29 8.30 -0.73 5.81
C TYR A 29 8.44 -0.04 7.18
N ASP A 30 8.80 -0.78 8.23
CA ASP A 30 8.82 -0.29 9.62
C ASP A 30 10.07 0.51 9.98
N GLU A 31 11.18 0.36 9.24
CA GLU A 31 12.35 1.22 9.40
C GLU A 31 12.00 2.71 9.28
N TYR A 32 10.87 3.03 8.64
CA TYR A 32 10.30 4.36 8.58
C TYR A 32 8.95 4.35 9.29
N ASN A 33 8.95 4.69 10.59
CA ASN A 33 7.74 4.80 11.40
C ASN A 33 6.78 5.85 10.80
N GLU A 34 5.88 5.45 9.90
CA GLU A 34 4.98 6.37 9.22
C GLU A 34 3.98 7.03 10.18
N PHE A 35 3.58 6.30 11.22
CA PHE A 35 2.74 6.78 12.30
C PHE A 35 3.42 7.92 13.06
N SER A 36 4.71 7.75 13.35
CA SER A 36 5.74 8.79 13.48
C SER A 36 5.39 10.18 12.99
N ILE A 37 5.41 10.27 11.67
CA ILE A 37 5.31 11.53 10.95
C ILE A 37 3.89 12.07 10.99
N ILE A 38 2.87 11.23 10.91
CA ILE A 38 1.50 11.74 11.04
C ILE A 38 1.26 12.26 12.44
N GLN A 39 1.77 11.61 13.48
CA GLN A 39 1.68 12.10 14.85
C GLN A 39 2.39 13.45 14.98
N HIS A 40 3.61 13.58 14.46
CA HIS A 40 4.33 14.86 14.44
C HIS A 40 3.54 15.95 13.70
N PHE A 41 3.06 15.64 12.49
CA PHE A 41 2.23 16.53 11.70
C PHE A 41 0.97 16.96 12.47
N LEU A 42 0.26 16.02 13.10
CA LEU A 42 -0.92 16.31 13.92
C LEU A 42 -0.58 17.23 15.09
N CYS A 43 0.53 16.99 15.79
CA CYS A 43 1.00 17.87 16.87
C CYS A 43 1.26 19.29 16.36
N GLU A 44 1.96 19.44 15.23
CA GLU A 44 2.20 20.74 14.61
C GLU A 44 0.89 21.43 14.22
N GLN A 45 -0.04 20.70 13.60
CA GLN A 45 -1.34 21.26 13.21
C GLN A 45 -2.18 21.66 14.43
N ASN A 46 -2.15 20.88 15.51
CA ASN A 46 -2.90 21.17 16.72
C ASN A 46 -2.37 22.41 17.46
N ASN A 47 -1.07 22.69 17.36
CA ASN A 47 -0.44 23.88 17.93
C ASN A 47 -0.76 25.17 17.16
N LEU A 48 -1.31 25.08 15.95
CA LEU A 48 -1.70 26.24 15.16
C LEU A 48 -3.13 26.71 15.50
N PRO A 49 -3.45 28.01 15.32
CA PRO A 49 -4.81 28.51 15.38
C PRO A 49 -5.72 27.78 14.36
N PRO A 50 -7.02 27.53 14.64
CA PRO A 50 -7.91 26.75 13.77
C PRO A 50 -7.91 27.20 12.29
N LYS A 51 -7.82 28.50 12.02
CA LYS A 51 -7.81 29.07 10.65
C LYS A 51 -6.51 28.80 9.87
N MET A 52 -5.44 28.40 10.56
CA MET A 52 -4.12 28.12 10.01
C MET A 52 -3.83 26.62 9.89
N ARG A 53 -4.68 25.76 10.45
CA ARG A 53 -4.53 24.30 10.34
C ARG A 53 -4.81 23.82 8.93
N TYR A 54 -4.13 22.74 8.53
CA TYR A 54 -4.37 21.99 7.30
C TYR A 54 -4.39 22.86 6.03
N LYS A 55 -3.50 23.86 5.96
CA LYS A 55 -3.28 24.61 4.73
C LYS A 55 -2.76 23.69 3.63
N LEU A 56 -3.14 24.01 2.38
CA LEU A 56 -2.82 23.20 1.21
C LEU A 56 -1.31 22.89 1.08
N SER A 57 -0.45 23.87 1.36
CA SER A 57 1.01 23.66 1.34
C SER A 57 1.47 22.56 2.30
N ARG A 58 0.97 22.57 3.54
CA ARG A 58 1.29 21.56 4.57
C ARG A 58 0.77 20.18 4.21
N ILE A 59 -0.40 20.13 3.59
CA ILE A 59 -0.96 18.87 3.09
C ILE A 59 -0.14 18.31 1.94
N ASN A 60 0.31 19.17 1.02
CA ASN A 60 1.19 18.75 -0.07
C ASN A 60 2.53 18.23 0.45
N GLU A 61 3.13 18.90 1.44
CA GLU A 61 4.35 18.43 2.12
C GLU A 61 4.13 17.03 2.74
N LEU A 62 2.99 16.81 3.39
CA LEU A 62 2.63 15.51 3.94
C LEU A 62 2.51 14.43 2.85
N PHE A 63 1.82 14.71 1.74
CA PHE A 63 1.69 13.76 0.64
C PHE A 63 3.02 13.46 -0.07
N LEU A 64 3.87 14.47 -0.25
CA LEU A 64 5.23 14.26 -0.76
C LEU A 64 6.03 13.33 0.16
N SER A 65 5.84 13.45 1.48
CA SER A 65 6.47 12.53 2.43
C SER A 65 6.01 11.07 2.27
N PHE A 66 4.73 10.85 1.95
CA PHE A 66 4.22 9.50 1.66
C PHE A 66 4.78 8.93 0.36
N ILE A 67 4.90 9.75 -0.69
CA ILE A 67 5.51 9.34 -1.96
C ILE A 67 6.97 8.96 -1.71
N ASN A 68 7.78 9.82 -1.08
CA ASN A 68 9.19 9.51 -0.83
C ASN A 68 9.39 8.21 -0.03
N ARG A 69 8.51 7.91 0.92
CA ARG A 69 8.56 6.63 1.66
C ARG A 69 8.14 5.43 0.84
N SER A 70 7.11 5.61 0.02
CA SER A 70 6.72 4.57 -0.91
C SER A 70 7.89 4.21 -1.83
N GLN A 71 8.74 5.17 -2.20
CA GLN A 71 9.94 4.91 -3.01
C GLN A 71 10.99 4.14 -2.21
N TYR A 72 11.21 4.52 -0.95
CA TYR A 72 12.12 3.80 -0.06
C TYR A 72 11.75 2.32 0.07
N PHE A 73 10.45 2.00 0.13
CA PHE A 73 9.98 0.61 0.16
C PHE A 73 10.43 -0.20 -1.07
N TYR A 74 10.52 0.43 -2.26
CA TYR A 74 11.06 -0.23 -3.46
C TYR A 74 12.58 -0.42 -3.33
N GLU A 75 13.28 0.64 -2.92
CA GLU A 75 14.74 0.67 -2.84
C GLU A 75 15.32 -0.34 -1.84
N ASN A 76 14.52 -0.77 -0.86
CA ASN A 76 14.95 -1.74 0.16
C ASN A 76 14.35 -3.13 -0.02
N ASN A 77 13.47 -3.32 -1.00
CA ASN A 77 12.92 -4.64 -1.29
C ASN A 77 13.92 -5.48 -2.09
N THR A 78 14.41 -6.58 -1.51
CA THR A 78 15.43 -7.44 -2.13
C THR A 78 15.04 -7.98 -3.49
N HIS A 79 13.78 -8.39 -3.68
CA HIS A 79 13.28 -8.84 -4.98
C HIS A 79 13.26 -7.71 -6.00
N PHE A 80 12.92 -6.48 -5.60
CA PHE A 80 12.94 -5.33 -6.51
C PHE A 80 14.37 -4.99 -6.93
N ILE A 81 15.30 -4.93 -5.98
CA ILE A 81 16.73 -4.66 -6.23
C ILE A 81 17.36 -5.72 -7.15
N SER A 82 16.88 -6.97 -7.09
CA SER A 82 17.38 -8.07 -7.94
C SER A 82 17.05 -7.91 -9.43
N LEU A 83 16.08 -7.06 -9.79
CA LEU A 83 15.71 -6.79 -11.18
C LEU A 83 16.71 -5.85 -11.86
N CYS A 84 16.78 -5.91 -13.20
CA CYS A 84 17.60 -4.99 -13.97
C CYS A 84 17.12 -3.53 -13.81
N SER A 85 18.02 -2.56 -14.01
CA SER A 85 17.69 -1.12 -13.87
C SER A 85 16.51 -0.67 -14.73
N HIS A 86 16.39 -1.20 -15.95
CA HIS A 86 15.30 -0.91 -16.87
C HIS A 86 13.94 -1.36 -16.31
N ASP A 87 13.83 -2.61 -15.87
CA ASP A 87 12.58 -3.14 -15.31
C ASP A 87 12.23 -2.46 -13.98
N ARG A 88 13.22 -2.15 -13.15
CA ARG A 88 13.01 -1.37 -11.92
C ARG A 88 12.42 0.01 -12.23
N TYR A 89 13.00 0.73 -13.20
CA TYR A 89 12.50 2.04 -13.63
C TYR A 89 11.05 1.95 -14.10
N ILE A 90 10.76 0.99 -14.97
CA ILE A 90 9.41 0.78 -15.51
C ILE A 90 8.40 0.46 -14.40
N LEU A 91 8.72 -0.50 -13.53
CA LEU A 91 7.84 -0.89 -12.43
C LEU A 91 7.58 0.29 -11.50
N LEU A 92 8.63 0.99 -11.07
CA LEU A 92 8.50 2.18 -10.24
C LEU A 92 7.59 3.21 -10.92
N HIS A 93 7.87 3.58 -12.17
CA HIS A 93 7.08 4.57 -12.90
C HIS A 93 5.59 4.20 -13.00
N ASN A 94 5.28 2.91 -13.23
CA ASN A 94 3.90 2.46 -13.45
C ASN A 94 3.13 2.20 -12.15
N THR A 95 3.80 1.71 -11.11
CA THR A 95 3.14 1.20 -9.90
C THR A 95 3.21 2.15 -8.70
N MET A 96 4.15 3.10 -8.70
CA MET A 96 4.41 4.01 -7.58
C MET A 96 3.17 4.81 -7.14
N LYS A 97 2.40 5.34 -8.09
CA LYS A 97 1.16 6.08 -7.77
C LYS A 97 0.16 5.21 -7.02
N TYR A 98 0.08 3.90 -7.32
CA TYR A 98 -0.88 3.00 -6.67
C TYR A 98 -0.39 2.62 -5.27
N VAL A 99 0.89 2.26 -5.14
CA VAL A 99 1.51 1.95 -3.85
C VAL A 99 1.44 3.15 -2.91
N GLY A 100 1.84 4.33 -3.39
CA GLY A 100 1.82 5.54 -2.56
C GLY A 100 0.44 6.03 -2.19
N SER A 101 -0.51 5.97 -3.12
CA SER A 101 -1.90 6.34 -2.82
C SER A 101 -2.53 5.37 -1.83
N LEU A 102 -2.32 4.06 -1.98
CA LEU A 102 -2.88 3.07 -1.04
C LEU A 102 -2.21 3.16 0.33
N SER A 103 -0.88 3.39 0.39
CA SER A 103 -0.16 3.66 1.63
C SER A 103 -0.73 4.87 2.36
N ALA A 104 -0.82 6.02 1.67
CA ALA A 104 -1.39 7.23 2.25
C ALA A 104 -2.81 7.00 2.79
N CYS A 105 -3.64 6.27 2.04
CA CYS A 105 -4.99 5.89 2.44
C CYS A 105 -5.01 5.06 3.73
N PHE A 106 -4.13 4.06 3.84
CA PHE A 106 -4.04 3.20 5.02
C PHE A 106 -3.60 3.99 6.26
N ILE A 107 -2.54 4.78 6.15
CA ILE A 107 -2.00 5.51 7.30
C ILE A 107 -2.99 6.58 7.76
N THR A 108 -3.60 7.33 6.83
CA THR A 108 -4.57 8.39 7.17
C THR A 108 -5.85 7.83 7.79
N ARG A 109 -6.28 6.63 7.40
CA ARG A 109 -7.35 5.90 8.12
C ARG A 109 -6.90 5.50 9.51
N HIS A 110 -5.77 4.82 9.63
CA HIS A 110 -5.32 4.24 10.89
C HIS A 110 -4.96 5.31 11.94
N THR A 111 -4.63 6.52 11.50
CA THR A 111 -4.37 7.68 12.38
C THR A 111 -5.62 8.51 12.67
N GLY A 112 -6.77 8.19 12.08
CA GLY A 112 -8.01 8.99 12.20
C GLY A 112 -7.91 10.37 11.53
N LEU A 113 -6.90 10.61 10.70
CA LEU A 113 -6.69 11.90 10.06
C LEU A 113 -7.84 12.24 9.09
N LEU A 114 -8.40 11.24 8.42
CA LEU A 114 -9.58 11.41 7.55
C LEU A 114 -10.85 11.76 8.32
N ASP A 115 -10.94 11.42 9.61
CA ASP A 115 -12.10 11.75 10.45
C ASP A 115 -12.03 13.20 10.97
N ASN A 116 -10.89 13.87 10.78
CA ASN A 116 -10.78 15.29 11.05
C ASN A 116 -11.42 16.12 9.93
N LEU A 117 -12.54 16.78 10.23
CA LEU A 117 -13.32 17.56 9.26
C LEU A 117 -12.51 18.65 8.54
N ALA A 118 -11.56 19.30 9.24
CA ALA A 118 -10.75 20.36 8.63
C ALA A 118 -9.75 19.77 7.63
N PHE A 119 -9.09 18.66 7.98
CA PHE A 119 -8.25 17.93 7.05
C PHE A 119 -9.06 17.41 5.84
N TYR A 120 -10.20 16.77 6.10
CA TYR A 120 -11.10 16.24 5.08
C TYR A 120 -11.50 17.30 4.04
N LYS A 121 -11.95 18.47 4.50
CA LYS A 121 -12.32 19.58 3.61
C LYS A 121 -11.13 20.09 2.80
N SER A 122 -9.94 20.14 3.39
CA SER A 122 -8.76 20.59 2.66
C SER A 122 -8.33 19.61 1.57
N ILE A 123 -8.38 18.30 1.81
CA ILE A 123 -8.07 17.29 0.78
C ILE A 123 -9.19 17.18 -0.27
N GLU A 124 -10.44 17.48 0.10
CA GLU A 124 -11.58 17.54 -0.83
C GLU A 124 -11.37 18.60 -1.92
N ILE A 125 -10.74 19.73 -1.58
CA ILE A 125 -10.39 20.78 -2.55
C ILE A 125 -9.39 20.26 -3.59
N ILE A 126 -8.48 19.36 -3.21
CA ILE A 126 -7.43 18.83 -4.09
C ILE A 126 -7.98 17.77 -5.04
N TYR A 127 -8.71 16.79 -4.50
CA TYR A 127 -9.10 15.59 -5.23
C TYR A 127 -10.55 15.61 -5.73
N GLY A 128 -11.36 16.54 -5.22
CA GLY A 128 -12.80 16.61 -5.45
C GLY A 128 -13.59 15.67 -4.55
N SER A 129 -14.81 16.09 -4.23
CA SER A 129 -15.75 15.39 -3.34
C SER A 129 -16.02 13.94 -3.75
N ASN A 130 -16.27 13.70 -5.04
CA ASN A 130 -16.58 12.37 -5.56
C ASN A 130 -15.41 11.38 -5.40
N THR A 131 -14.20 11.83 -5.75
CA THR A 131 -12.99 10.99 -5.61
C THR A 131 -12.74 10.68 -4.16
N LEU A 132 -12.81 11.70 -3.28
CA LEU A 132 -12.55 11.54 -1.86
C LEU A 132 -13.59 10.63 -1.19
N ASN A 133 -14.88 10.82 -1.46
CA ASN A 133 -15.96 9.98 -0.94
C ASN A 133 -15.78 8.51 -1.35
N ASN A 134 -15.44 8.26 -2.61
CA ASN A 134 -15.22 6.90 -3.09
C ASN A 134 -13.98 6.27 -2.45
N SER A 135 -12.87 7.01 -2.35
CA SER A 135 -11.67 6.57 -1.64
C SER A 135 -11.98 6.26 -0.19
N TYR A 136 -12.65 7.16 0.55
CA TYR A 136 -13.06 6.95 1.94
C TYR A 136 -13.90 5.68 2.12
N ARG A 137 -14.88 5.44 1.23
CA ARG A 137 -15.69 4.21 1.25
C ARG A 137 -14.87 2.95 1.02
N ILE A 138 -13.96 2.95 0.05
CA ILE A 138 -13.09 1.80 -0.23
C ILE A 138 -12.17 1.54 0.96
N ILE A 139 -11.55 2.59 1.47
CA ILE A 139 -10.62 2.52 2.59
C ILE A 139 -11.31 1.98 3.82
N ASN A 140 -12.56 2.40 4.10
CA ASN A 140 -13.34 1.91 5.24
C ASN A 140 -13.68 0.41 5.18
N GLN A 141 -13.68 -0.18 3.98
CA GLN A 141 -13.85 -1.63 3.82
C GLN A 141 -12.55 -2.42 4.07
N LEU A 142 -11.39 -1.75 4.10
CA LEU A 142 -10.09 -2.35 4.36
C LEU A 142 -9.82 -2.48 5.86
N ASN A 143 -10.29 -3.57 6.47
CA ASN A 143 -9.90 -3.93 7.84
C ASN A 143 -8.69 -4.87 7.84
N PHE A 144 -7.59 -4.40 7.25
CA PHE A 144 -6.36 -5.17 7.16
C PHE A 144 -5.41 -4.78 8.28
N ASP A 145 -4.78 -5.78 8.89
CA ASP A 145 -3.65 -5.51 9.75
C ASP A 145 -2.43 -5.01 8.96
N SER A 146 -1.51 -4.35 9.66
CA SER A 146 -0.32 -3.72 9.05
C SER A 146 0.55 -4.71 8.29
N THR A 147 0.69 -5.95 8.76
CA THR A 147 1.50 -6.98 8.09
C THR A 147 0.85 -7.42 6.77
N PHE A 148 -0.45 -7.68 6.76
CA PHE A 148 -1.17 -8.00 5.54
C PHE A 148 -1.16 -6.84 4.55
N PHE A 149 -1.28 -5.61 5.06
CA PHE A 149 -1.19 -4.41 4.25
C PHE A 149 0.14 -4.30 3.50
N LYS A 150 1.27 -4.59 4.15
CA LYS A 150 2.59 -4.59 3.52
C LYS A 150 2.72 -5.62 2.40
N LEU A 151 2.10 -6.80 2.56
CA LEU A 151 2.04 -7.81 1.50
C LEU A 151 1.25 -7.30 0.28
N ILE A 152 0.17 -6.53 0.51
CA ILE A 152 -0.60 -5.90 -0.56
C ILE A 152 0.23 -4.86 -1.30
N LEU A 153 1.03 -4.06 -0.59
CA LEU A 153 1.94 -3.10 -1.24
C LEU A 153 3.01 -3.80 -2.08
N ALA A 154 3.57 -4.92 -1.59
CA ALA A 154 4.49 -5.74 -2.38
C ALA A 154 3.81 -6.30 -3.65
N LEU A 155 2.58 -6.79 -3.55
CA LEU A 155 1.78 -7.25 -4.69
C LEU A 155 1.55 -6.15 -5.73
N LEU A 156 1.28 -4.93 -5.28
CA LEU A 156 1.10 -3.77 -6.14
C LEU A 156 2.39 -3.33 -6.82
N MET A 157 3.52 -3.35 -6.09
CA MET A 157 4.84 -2.98 -6.61
C MET A 157 5.27 -3.84 -7.80
N PHE A 158 4.95 -5.14 -7.80
CA PHE A 158 5.24 -6.05 -8.91
C PHE A 158 4.05 -6.25 -9.85
N SER A 159 3.05 -5.39 -9.79
CA SER A 159 1.86 -5.55 -10.61
C SER A 159 2.08 -5.13 -12.07
N THR A 160 1.48 -5.90 -12.97
CA THR A 160 1.56 -5.68 -14.43
C THR A 160 0.25 -5.14 -15.01
N PHE A 161 -0.63 -4.56 -14.19
CA PHE A 161 -1.97 -4.09 -14.62
C PHE A 161 -1.92 -3.11 -15.79
N ASP A 162 -0.96 -2.16 -15.77
CA ASP A 162 -0.80 -1.17 -16.84
C ASP A 162 -0.37 -1.80 -18.19
N TYR A 163 0.06 -3.07 -18.21
CA TYR A 163 0.37 -3.86 -19.43
C TYR A 163 -0.83 -4.65 -19.98
N THR A 164 -1.88 -4.84 -19.19
CA THR A 164 -3.10 -5.53 -19.63
C THR A 164 -4.08 -4.61 -20.37
N TYR A 165 -3.89 -3.30 -20.24
CA TYR A 165 -4.61 -2.28 -21.01
C TYR A 165 -3.85 -2.00 -22.32
N TYR A 166 -4.49 -2.20 -23.46
CA TYR A 166 -3.99 -1.73 -24.76
C TYR A 166 -3.94 -0.19 -24.78
N LYS A 167 -2.84 0.39 -24.28
CA LYS A 167 -2.49 1.78 -24.55
C LYS A 167 -1.58 1.82 -25.76
N ASN A 168 -1.95 2.62 -26.76
CA ASN A 168 -1.21 2.87 -28.01
C ASN A 168 0.19 3.50 -27.82
N ASN A 169 0.67 3.70 -26.59
CA ASN A 169 1.98 4.29 -26.31
C ASN A 169 2.97 3.20 -25.90
N ALA A 170 3.39 2.42 -26.88
CA ALA A 170 4.32 1.30 -26.75
C ALA A 170 5.79 1.74 -26.65
N SER A 171 6.16 2.60 -25.70
CA SER A 171 7.57 3.02 -25.60
C SER A 171 8.41 2.24 -24.59
N LEU A 172 7.83 1.57 -23.59
CA LEU A 172 8.60 0.89 -22.54
C LEU A 172 7.96 -0.44 -22.10
N ASN A 173 8.53 -1.54 -22.60
CA ASN A 173 8.18 -2.89 -22.19
C ASN A 173 9.15 -3.43 -21.14
N LEU A 174 8.63 -4.28 -20.25
CA LEU A 174 9.43 -5.07 -19.33
C LEU A 174 10.26 -6.09 -20.12
N LEU A 175 11.54 -6.19 -19.78
CA LEU A 175 12.47 -7.15 -20.39
C LEU A 175 12.26 -8.55 -19.81
N ASP A 176 12.11 -8.67 -18.49
CA ASP A 176 11.88 -9.95 -17.82
C ASP A 176 10.52 -10.02 -17.10
N MET A 177 9.45 -9.98 -17.90
CA MET A 177 8.08 -10.13 -17.39
C MET A 177 7.88 -11.44 -16.61
N LYS A 178 8.58 -12.52 -17.00
CA LYS A 178 8.45 -13.83 -16.36
C LYS A 178 8.96 -13.80 -14.92
N SER A 179 10.13 -13.22 -14.68
CA SER A 179 10.68 -13.09 -13.32
C SER A 179 9.82 -12.17 -12.45
N ILE A 180 9.29 -11.09 -13.01
CA ILE A 180 8.39 -10.17 -12.29
C ILE A 180 7.10 -10.88 -11.85
N LEU A 181 6.45 -11.62 -12.77
CA LEU A 181 5.25 -12.40 -12.43
C LEU A 181 5.55 -13.49 -11.39
N ARG A 182 6.74 -14.11 -11.47
CA ARG A 182 7.18 -15.09 -10.45
C ARG A 182 7.30 -14.43 -9.08
N ILE A 183 7.92 -13.25 -8.99
CA ILE A 183 8.03 -12.48 -7.74
C ILE A 183 6.63 -12.11 -7.22
N GLN A 184 5.75 -11.63 -8.09
CA GLN A 184 4.37 -11.29 -7.72
C GLN A 184 3.63 -12.51 -7.14
N ASN A 185 3.79 -13.68 -7.75
CA ASN A 185 3.19 -14.92 -7.28
C ASN A 185 3.72 -15.34 -5.90
N ILE A 186 5.01 -15.15 -5.62
CA ILE A 186 5.58 -15.40 -4.28
C ILE A 186 4.85 -14.57 -3.22
N TYR A 187 4.65 -13.27 -3.48
CA TYR A 187 3.92 -12.42 -2.53
C TYR A 187 2.42 -12.74 -2.44
N ALA A 188 1.80 -13.20 -3.55
CA ALA A 188 0.40 -13.60 -3.56
C ALA A 188 0.17 -14.85 -2.71
N GLU A 189 1.04 -15.84 -2.86
CA GLU A 189 1.01 -17.07 -2.09
C GLU A 189 1.32 -16.80 -0.61
N LEU A 190 2.31 -15.94 -0.33
CA LEU A 190 2.63 -15.54 1.04
C LEU A 190 1.46 -14.81 1.70
N ALA A 191 0.78 -13.90 0.99
CA ALA A 191 -0.43 -13.23 1.44
C ALA A 191 -1.55 -14.23 1.78
N TRP A 192 -1.78 -15.20 0.91
CA TRP A 192 -2.78 -16.24 1.14
C TRP A 192 -2.46 -17.12 2.35
N ARG A 193 -1.22 -17.63 2.45
CA ARG A 193 -0.75 -18.44 3.58
C ARG A 193 -0.80 -17.66 4.89
N TYR A 194 -0.44 -16.38 4.87
CA TYR A 194 -0.55 -15.49 6.02
C TYR A 194 -2.00 -15.37 6.50
N LEU A 195 -2.96 -15.18 5.58
CA LEU A 195 -4.37 -15.12 5.94
C LEU A 195 -4.87 -16.41 6.59
N ILE A 196 -4.52 -17.58 6.05
CA ILE A 196 -4.91 -18.87 6.66
C ILE A 196 -4.21 -19.09 8.01
N CYS A 197 -2.96 -18.64 8.15
CA CYS A 197 -2.23 -18.76 9.40
C CYS A 197 -2.83 -17.87 10.50
N LYS A 198 -3.28 -16.66 10.13
CA LYS A 198 -3.77 -15.66 11.08
C LYS A 198 -5.27 -15.79 11.36
N TYR A 199 -6.04 -16.18 10.36
CA TYR A 199 -7.49 -16.28 10.39
C TYR A 199 -7.91 -17.70 10.05
N ASN A 200 -9.09 -18.14 10.50
CA ASN A 200 -9.63 -19.40 10.02
C ASN A 200 -9.91 -19.33 8.50
N TYR A 201 -10.01 -20.49 7.84
CA TYR A 201 -10.16 -20.57 6.39
C TYR A 201 -11.31 -19.70 5.84
N GLY A 202 -12.48 -19.72 6.51
CA GLY A 202 -13.62 -18.91 6.11
C GLY A 202 -13.34 -17.41 6.13
N GLN A 203 -12.73 -16.90 7.20
CA GLN A 203 -12.36 -15.49 7.30
C GLN A 203 -11.20 -15.12 6.35
N ALA A 204 -10.28 -16.05 6.10
CA ALA A 204 -9.21 -15.87 5.11
C ALA A 204 -9.80 -15.65 3.70
N VAL A 205 -10.79 -16.46 3.30
CA VAL A 205 -11.51 -16.28 2.02
C VAL A 205 -12.18 -14.91 1.97
N ILE A 206 -12.93 -14.52 3.01
CA ILE A 206 -13.60 -13.21 3.07
C ILE A 206 -12.60 -12.05 2.93
N ASN A 207 -11.50 -12.11 3.68
CA ASN A 207 -10.46 -11.07 3.65
C ASN A 207 -9.77 -11.00 2.29
N PHE A 208 -9.50 -12.14 1.66
CA PHE A 208 -8.90 -12.21 0.33
C PHE A 208 -9.86 -11.69 -0.77
N SER A 209 -11.14 -12.05 -0.72
CA SER A 209 -12.16 -11.52 -1.64
C SER A 209 -12.34 -10.01 -1.48
N ASN A 210 -12.32 -9.51 -0.24
CA ASN A 210 -12.36 -8.07 0.03
C ASN A 210 -11.13 -7.35 -0.51
N LEU A 211 -9.95 -7.97 -0.43
CA LEU A 211 -8.72 -7.44 -1.05
C LEU A 211 -8.91 -7.28 -2.56
N ILE A 212 -9.32 -8.35 -3.25
CA ILE A 212 -9.53 -8.32 -4.71
C ILE A 212 -10.52 -7.21 -5.08
N ARG A 213 -11.67 -7.14 -4.39
CA ARG A 213 -12.68 -6.10 -4.62
C ARG A 213 -12.13 -4.69 -4.40
N CYS A 214 -11.32 -4.50 -3.35
CA CYS A 214 -10.67 -3.21 -3.10
C CYS A 214 -9.71 -2.86 -4.23
N LEU A 215 -8.83 -3.78 -4.62
CA LEU A 215 -7.85 -3.55 -5.69
C LEU A 215 -8.58 -3.13 -6.98
N PHE A 216 -9.61 -3.86 -7.40
CA PHE A 216 -10.42 -3.48 -8.56
C PHE A 216 -11.05 -2.08 -8.42
N SER A 217 -11.68 -1.80 -7.28
CA SER A 217 -12.33 -0.49 -7.04
C SER A 217 -11.31 0.65 -7.07
N PHE A 218 -10.15 0.43 -6.47
CA PHE A 218 -9.04 1.38 -6.42
C PHE A 218 -8.43 1.64 -7.81
N PHE A 219 -8.27 0.59 -8.62
CA PHE A 219 -7.82 0.75 -10.00
C PHE A 219 -8.83 1.49 -10.86
N CYS A 220 -10.13 1.18 -10.75
CA CYS A 220 -11.17 1.91 -11.46
C CYS A 220 -11.13 3.41 -11.14
N LEU A 221 -11.03 3.80 -9.85
CA LEU A 221 -10.94 5.21 -9.48
C LEU A 221 -9.75 5.93 -10.11
N ASN A 222 -8.58 5.28 -10.14
CA ASN A 222 -7.36 5.86 -10.72
C ASN A 222 -7.38 5.92 -12.26
N ILE A 223 -8.14 5.05 -12.93
CA ILE A 223 -8.33 5.09 -14.38
C ILE A 223 -9.30 6.23 -14.74
N PHE A 224 -10.42 6.37 -14.02
CA PHE A 224 -11.43 7.39 -14.31
C PHE A 224 -10.98 8.82 -13.96
N SER A 225 -10.07 8.99 -12.99
CA SER A 225 -9.49 10.31 -12.70
C SER A 225 -8.60 10.84 -13.83
N LYS A 226 -7.95 9.95 -14.60
CA LYS A 226 -7.12 10.32 -15.77
C LYS A 226 -7.92 10.80 -17.00
N HIS A 227 -9.22 10.54 -17.06
CA HIS A 227 -10.08 10.92 -18.20
C HIS A 227 -10.94 12.16 -17.93
N ARG A 228 -10.70 12.88 -16.82
CA ARG A 228 -11.44 14.10 -16.44
C ARG A 228 -10.60 15.39 -16.46
N ILE A 229 -9.41 15.35 -17.05
CA ILE A 229 -8.57 16.53 -17.34
C ILE A 229 -8.50 16.70 -18.84
#